data_AF-A0A3C1DU65-F1
#
_entry.id   AF-A0A3C1DU65-F1
#
_cell.length_a   1.000
_cell.length_b   1.000
_cell.length_c   1.000
_cell.angle_alpha   90.00
_cell.angle_beta   90.00
_cell.angle_gamma   90.00
#
_symmetry.space_group_name_H-M   'P 1'
#
loop_
_entity.id
_entity.type
_entity.pdbx_description
1 polymer ?
#
loop_
_entity_poly.entity_id
_entity_poly.type
_entity_poly.pdbx_seq_one_letter_code
_entity_poly.pdbx_strand_id
1 'polypeptide(L)' 'DLDRHWRFNAGLSVYGPSQRWIATAVGLASDGWPVLGNRSRWKLGELTIAWDAVAPDGFVWS' A
#
# COMPACT_ATOMS: atom_id res chain seq x y z
N ASP A 1 5.07 -2.26 6.67
CA ASP A 1 4.81 -3.25 5.59
C ASP A 1 4.83 -2.69 4.17
N LEU A 2 4.25 -1.52 3.89
CA LEU A 2 4.24 -0.94 2.54
C LEU A 2 5.66 -0.86 1.93
N ASP A 3 6.59 -0.29 2.70
CA ASP A 3 8.00 -0.16 2.35
C ASP A 3 8.67 -1.50 2.01
N ARG A 4 8.33 -2.56 2.76
CA ARG A 4 8.85 -3.92 2.55
C ARG A 4 8.34 -4.49 1.23
N HIS A 5 7.03 -4.39 0.99
CA HIS A 5 6.42 -4.86 -0.26
C HIS A 5 6.90 -4.06 -1.47
N TRP A 6 7.04 -2.73 -1.35
CA TRP A 6 7.53 -1.90 -2.43
C TRP A 6 8.99 -2.22 -2.75
N ARG A 7 9.88 -2.34 -1.75
CA ARG A 7 11.28 -2.73 -1.97
C ARG A 7 11.41 -4.04 -2.75
N PHE A 8 10.58 -5.03 -2.45
CA PHE A 8 10.58 -6.31 -3.17
C PHE A 8 10.07 -6.16 -4.62
N ASN A 9 8.91 -5.53 -4.81
CA ASN A 9 8.26 -5.48 -6.11
C ASN A 9 8.87 -4.46 -7.07
N ALA A 10 9.44 -3.35 -6.58
CA ALA A 10 9.94 -2.26 -7.40
C ALA A 10 11.10 -2.67 -8.32
N GLY A 11 11.94 -3.61 -7.88
CA GLY A 11 13.10 -4.10 -8.62
C GLY A 11 12.78 -5.09 -9.75
N LEU A 12 11.53 -5.55 -9.85
CA LEU A 12 11.13 -6.58 -10.82
C LEU A 12 10.93 -5.98 -12.22
N SER A 13 12.02 -5.65 -12.90
CA SER A 13 12.05 -4.88 -14.16
C SER A 13 11.27 -5.49 -15.33
N VAL A 14 11.03 -6.81 -15.30
CA VAL A 14 10.22 -7.53 -16.32
C VAL A 14 8.73 -7.18 -16.27
N TYR A 15 8.25 -6.64 -15.14
CA TYR A 15 6.86 -6.22 -14.97
C TYR A 15 6.73 -4.71 -15.08
N GLY A 16 5.64 -4.22 -15.67
CA GLY A 16 5.38 -2.78 -15.77
C GLY A 16 5.12 -2.10 -14.42
N PRO A 17 5.26 -0.77 -14.31
CA PRO A 17 5.07 -0.03 -13.05
C PRO A 17 3.75 -0.34 -12.34
N SER A 18 2.63 -0.39 -13.07
CA SER A 18 1.31 -0.70 -12.50
C SER A 18 1.24 -2.13 -11.94
N GLN A 19 1.91 -3.10 -12.56
CA GLN A 19 1.94 -4.48 -12.05
C GLN A 19 2.71 -4.57 -10.73
N ARG A 20 3.88 -3.91 -10.66
CA ARG A 20 4.71 -3.85 -9.44
C ARG A 20 3.99 -3.16 -8.29
N TRP A 21 3.25 -2.09 -8.59
CA TRP A 21 2.42 -1.39 -7.61
C TRP A 21 1.21 -2.23 -7.15
N ILE A 22 0.49 -2.88 -8.07
CA ILE A 22 -0.62 -3.77 -7.71
C ILE A 22 -0.14 -4.90 -6.78
N ALA A 23 1.00 -5.52 -7.08
CA ALA A 23 1.58 -6.56 -6.23
C ALA A 23 1.93 -6.03 -4.83
N THR A 24 2.40 -4.78 -4.73
CA THR A 24 2.66 -4.10 -3.46
C THR A 24 1.38 -3.91 -2.64
N ALA A 25 0.30 -3.44 -3.28
CA ALA A 25 -1.00 -3.24 -2.63
C ALA A 25 -1.65 -4.56 -2.20
N VAL A 26 -1.55 -5.62 -3.01
CA VAL A 26 -2.00 -6.98 -2.65
C VAL A 26 -1.24 -7.50 -1.43
N GLY A 27 0.08 -7.34 -1.41
CA GLY A 27 0.91 -7.77 -0.29
C GLY A 27 0.52 -7.06 1.01
N LEU A 28 0.32 -5.74 0.96
CA LEU A 28 -0.12 -4.96 2.11
C LEU A 28 -1.49 -5.41 2.63
N ALA A 29 -2.46 -5.64 1.74
CA ALA A 29 -3.78 -6.14 2.13
C ALA A 29 -3.71 -7.57 2.71
N SER A 30 -2.82 -8.42 2.18
CA SER A 30 -2.61 -9.79 2.65
C SER A 30 -1.97 -9.84 4.03
N ASP A 31 -1.19 -8.82 4.39
CA ASP A 31 -0.66 -8.63 5.75
C ASP A 31 -1.74 -8.15 6.75
N GLY A 32 -3.00 -7.94 6.31
CA GLY A 32 -4.12 -7.58 7.17
C GLY A 32 -4.36 -6.07 7.31
N TRP A 33 -3.65 -5.22 6.57
CA TRP A 33 -3.94 -3.78 6.56
C TRP A 33 -5.34 -3.50 5.99
N PRO A 34 -6.08 -2.52 6.55
CA PRO A 34 -7.42 -2.17 6.07
C PRO A 34 -7.34 -1.31 4.79
N VAL A 35 -6.90 -1.94 3.71
CA VAL A 35 -6.84 -1.33 2.37
C VAL A 35 -8.24 -1.20 1.81
N LEU A 36 -8.64 0.02 1.52
CA LEU A 36 -9.93 0.37 0.92
C LEU A 36 -9.80 0.49 -0.60
N GLY A 37 -10.90 0.21 -1.30
CA GLY A 37 -10.95 0.22 -2.76
C GLY A 37 -10.57 -1.12 -3.38
N ASN A 38 -10.22 -1.11 -4.66
CA ASN A 38 -9.95 -2.33 -5.41
C ASN A 38 -8.88 -2.12 -6.49
N ARG A 39 -8.58 -3.19 -7.22
CA ARG A 39 -7.56 -3.21 -8.28
C ARG A 39 -7.70 -2.12 -9.34
N SER A 40 -8.90 -1.57 -9.60
CA SER A 40 -9.08 -0.48 -10.56
C SER A 40 -8.40 0.82 -10.11
N ARG A 41 -8.46 1.15 -8.81
CA ARG A 41 -7.75 2.29 -8.21
C ARG A 41 -6.25 2.08 -8.19
N TRP A 42 -5.83 0.86 -7.87
CA TRP A 42 -4.40 0.54 -7.85
C TRP A 42 -3.76 0.68 -9.23
N LYS A 43 -4.47 0.38 -10.33
CA LYS A 43 -3.94 0.63 -11.68
C LYS A 43 -3.56 2.10 -11.92
N LEU A 44 -4.19 3.04 -11.21
CA LEU A 44 -3.91 4.48 -11.25
C LEU A 44 -2.77 4.91 -10.31
N GLY A 45 -2.16 3.98 -9.56
CA GLY A 45 -1.14 4.31 -8.56
C GLY A 45 -1.72 4.75 -7.21
N GLU A 46 -3.04 4.64 -7.02
CA GLU A 46 -3.71 5.06 -5.79
C GLU A 46 -3.77 3.90 -4.78
N LEU A 47 -3.64 4.22 -3.50
CA LEU A 47 -3.89 3.32 -2.37
C LEU A 47 -4.65 4.09 -1.30
N THR A 48 -5.75 3.52 -0.81
CA THR A 48 -6.56 4.10 0.26
C THR A 48 -6.51 3.18 1.47
N ILE A 49 -6.29 3.73 2.66
CA ILE A 49 -6.25 2.99 3.93
C ILE A 49 -7.31 3.60 4.86
N ALA A 50 -7.96 2.78 5.68
CA ALA A 50 -8.84 3.28 6.74
C ALA A 50 -8.05 4.22 7.66
N TRP A 51 -8.57 5.42 7.89
CA TRP A 51 -7.87 6.46 8.66
C TRP A 51 -7.46 5.98 10.05
N ASP A 52 -8.32 5.20 10.72
CA ASP A 52 -8.07 4.67 12.06
C ASP A 52 -6.78 3.82 12.18
N ALA A 53 -6.30 3.23 11.08
CA ALA A 53 -5.06 2.45 11.09
C ALA A 53 -3.78 3.28 11.01
N VAL A 54 -3.89 4.57 10.70
CA VAL A 54 -2.75 5.49 10.56
C VAL A 54 -2.92 6.79 11.34
N ALA A 55 -4.08 6.97 11.97
CA ALA A 55 -4.35 8.12 12.80
C ALA A 55 -3.29 8.19 13.92
N PRO A 56 -2.69 9.38 14.17
CA PRO A 56 -1.79 9.53 15.29
C PRO A 56 -2.58 9.35 16.60
N ASP A 57 -1.95 8.74 17.61
CA ASP A 57 -2.53 8.48 18.95
C ASP A 57 -2.79 9.76 19.79
N GLY A 58 -2.86 10.92 19.13
CA GLY A 58 -2.90 12.24 19.75
C GLY A 58 -1.49 12.79 19.94
N PHE A 59 -1.22 13.95 19.35
CA PHE A 59 -0.02 14.71 19.66
C PHE A 59 -0.26 15.45 20.97
N VAL A 60 0.45 15.06 22.03
CA VAL A 60 0.42 15.78 23.31
C VAL A 60 1.59 16.76 23.32
N TRP A 61 1.30 18.06 23.33
CA TRP A 61 2.31 19.08 23.65
C TRP A 61 2.58 18.98 25.16
N SER A 62 3.73 18.41 25.53
CA SER A 62 4.31 18.53 26.88
C SER A 62 5.43 19.55 26.87
#